data_AF-X1JVG9-F1
#
_entry.id   AF-X1JVG9-F1
#
_cell.length_a   1.000
_cell.length_b   1.000
_cell.length_c   1.000
_cell.angle_alpha   90.00
_cell.angle_beta   90.00
_cell.angle_gamma   90.00
#
_symmetry.space_group_name_H-M   'P 1'
#
loop_
_entity.id
_entity.type
_entity.pdbx_description
1 polymer ?
#
loop_
_entity_poly.entity_id
_entity_poly.type
_entity_poly.pdbx_seq_one_letter_code
_entity_poly.pdbx_strand_id
1 'polypeptide(L)'
;IHNLSWETFYQILLELPTIDLEGKHARSLYRVLVGRDDQGVSEGGKTKDKFFQDGKMFGKLGEKYKYFPITELYYIDNFALLSHIEAFFPLLELDKRRGGGKVRRLFNVKPMTAEEIGARLRVKHHELHPGADALQHY
;
A
#
# COMPACT_ATOMS: atom_id res chain seq x y z
N ILE A 1 8.15 -2.50 -22.19
CA ILE A 1 7.56 -2.99 -20.91
C ILE A 1 6.27 -3.80 -21.12
N HIS A 2 5.43 -3.49 -22.13
CA HIS A 2 4.14 -4.17 -22.35
C HIS A 2 4.20 -5.67 -22.75
N ASN A 3 5.38 -6.18 -23.13
CA ASN A 3 5.57 -7.59 -23.55
C ASN A 3 6.31 -8.45 -22.51
N LEU A 4 6.54 -7.96 -21.29
CA LEU A 4 7.24 -8.73 -20.25
C LEU A 4 6.32 -9.80 -19.65
N SER A 5 6.86 -10.94 -19.21
CA SER A 5 6.09 -11.92 -18.45
C SER A 5 5.75 -11.39 -17.04
N TRP A 6 4.76 -11.97 -16.38
CA TRP A 6 4.45 -11.64 -14.98
C TRP A 6 5.61 -11.97 -14.04
N GLU A 7 6.33 -13.05 -14.30
CA GLU A 7 7.54 -13.42 -13.55
C GLU A 7 8.59 -12.30 -13.61
N THR A 8 8.86 -11.75 -14.80
CA THR A 8 9.79 -10.62 -14.95
C THR A 8 9.30 -9.39 -14.20
N PHE A 9 8.00 -9.12 -14.18
CA PHE A 9 7.47 -7.99 -13.42
C PHE A 9 7.69 -8.15 -11.90
N TYR A 10 7.43 -9.34 -11.35
CA TYR A 10 7.69 -9.56 -9.92
C TYR A 10 9.18 -9.52 -9.59
N GLN A 11 10.06 -9.97 -10.51
CA GLN A 11 11.50 -9.81 -10.34
C GLN A 11 11.91 -8.33 -10.29
N ILE A 12 11.38 -7.50 -11.21
CA ILE A 12 11.62 -6.05 -11.20
C ILE A 12 11.11 -5.43 -9.90
N LEU A 13 9.94 -5.85 -9.40
CA LEU A 13 9.40 -5.34 -8.13
C LEU A 13 10.29 -5.69 -6.93
N LEU A 14 10.92 -6.87 -6.91
CA LEU A 14 11.87 -7.27 -5.88
C LEU A 14 13.16 -6.43 -5.90
N GLU A 15 13.60 -6.03 -7.09
CA GLU A 15 14.82 -5.23 -7.30
C GLU A 15 14.57 -3.72 -7.18
N LEU A 16 13.33 -3.27 -7.34
CA LEU A 16 12.96 -1.85 -7.31
C LEU A 16 13.56 -1.05 -6.14
N PRO A 17 13.55 -1.57 -4.89
CA PRO A 17 14.13 -0.85 -3.76
C PRO A 17 15.64 -0.61 -3.85
N THR A 18 16.37 -1.32 -4.72
CA THR A 18 17.82 -1.14 -4.90
C THR A 18 18.14 -0.30 -6.14
N ILE A 19 17.30 -0.36 -7.18
CA ILE A 19 17.55 0.34 -8.46
C ILE A 19 16.83 1.68 -8.60
N ASP A 20 15.73 1.89 -7.87
CA ASP A 20 14.93 3.13 -7.87
C ASP A 20 14.72 3.63 -6.44
N LEU A 21 15.80 3.92 -5.72
CA LEU A 21 15.78 4.26 -4.28
C LEU A 21 14.78 5.35 -3.91
N GLU A 22 14.57 6.32 -4.81
CA GLU A 22 13.67 7.46 -4.61
C GLU A 22 12.26 7.24 -5.18
N GLY A 23 11.97 6.06 -5.74
CA GLY A 23 10.64 5.71 -6.26
C GLY A 23 10.19 6.52 -7.46
N LYS A 24 11.13 7.09 -8.24
CA LYS A 24 10.84 7.94 -9.41
C LYS A 24 10.05 7.20 -10.48
N HIS A 25 10.29 5.91 -10.60
CA HIS A 25 9.67 5.04 -11.60
C HIS A 25 8.64 4.07 -10.99
N ALA A 26 8.68 3.87 -9.67
CA ALA A 26 7.80 2.94 -8.96
C ALA A 26 6.32 3.13 -9.26
N ARG A 27 5.80 4.35 -9.11
CA ARG A 27 4.38 4.65 -9.36
C ARG A 27 3.95 4.36 -10.80
N SER A 28 4.82 4.64 -11.78
CA SER A 28 4.57 4.34 -13.19
C SER A 28 4.48 2.83 -13.43
N LEU A 29 5.43 2.07 -12.87
CA LEU A 29 5.44 0.61 -12.97
C LEU A 29 4.17 -0.01 -12.37
N TYR A 30 3.73 0.47 -11.19
CA TYR A 30 2.52 -0.02 -10.55
C TYR A 30 1.27 0.23 -11.41
N ARG A 31 1.17 1.39 -12.06
CA ARG A 31 0.08 1.70 -13.00
C ARG A 31 0.05 0.75 -14.18
N VAL A 32 1.21 0.44 -14.76
CA VAL A 32 1.32 -0.52 -15.88
C VAL A 32 0.84 -1.90 -15.45
N LEU A 33 1.24 -2.36 -14.26
CA LEU A 33 0.84 -3.67 -13.72
C LEU A 33 -0.65 -3.77 -13.46
N VAL A 34 -1.22 -2.75 -12.82
CA VAL A 34 -2.66 -2.66 -12.55
C VAL A 34 -3.47 -2.66 -13.85
N GLY A 35 -3.02 -1.90 -14.87
CA GLY A 35 -3.71 -1.84 -16.16
C GLY A 35 -3.58 -3.12 -16.99
N ARG A 36 -2.51 -3.91 -16.79
CA ARG A 36 -2.34 -5.19 -17.48
C ARG A 36 -3.26 -6.28 -16.91
N ASP A 37 -3.48 -6.31 -15.60
CA ASP A 37 -4.34 -7.31 -14.96
C ASP A 37 -5.81 -7.22 -15.42
N ASP A 38 -6.26 -6.06 -15.93
CA ASP A 38 -7.56 -5.93 -16.60
C ASP A 38 -7.70 -6.81 -17.86
N GLN A 39 -6.58 -7.28 -18.41
CA GLN A 39 -6.54 -8.19 -19.55
C GLN A 39 -6.55 -9.67 -19.13
N GLY A 40 -6.69 -9.94 -17.82
CA GLY A 40 -6.60 -11.27 -17.21
C GLY A 40 -5.16 -11.79 -17.18
N VAL A 41 -4.92 -12.87 -16.44
CA VAL A 41 -3.64 -13.62 -16.45
C VAL A 41 -2.54 -13.07 -15.51
N SER A 42 -2.82 -12.63 -14.27
CA SER A 42 -1.76 -12.71 -13.24
C SER A 42 -1.54 -14.19 -12.86
N GLU A 43 -0.83 -14.94 -13.69
CA GLU A 43 -0.45 -16.32 -13.36
C GLU A 43 0.48 -16.33 -12.13
N GLY A 44 0.21 -17.26 -11.21
CA GLY A 44 1.04 -17.47 -10.02
C GLY A 44 2.43 -17.96 -10.39
N GLY A 45 3.36 -17.88 -9.44
CA GLY A 45 4.76 -18.27 -9.67
C GLY A 45 5.60 -18.06 -8.42
N LYS A 46 6.76 -18.73 -8.36
CA LYS A 46 7.67 -18.65 -7.21
C LYS A 46 8.11 -17.22 -6.92
N THR A 47 8.33 -16.41 -7.96
CA THR A 47 8.75 -15.02 -7.79
C THR A 47 7.62 -14.14 -7.26
N LYS A 48 6.36 -14.42 -7.63
CA LYS A 48 5.18 -13.77 -7.03
C LYS A 48 5.08 -14.08 -5.55
N ASP A 49 5.22 -15.35 -5.18
CA ASP A 49 5.14 -15.77 -3.77
C ASP A 49 6.25 -15.13 -2.94
N LYS A 50 7.47 -15.11 -3.49
CA LYS A 50 8.60 -14.41 -2.87
C LYS A 50 8.33 -12.92 -2.71
N PHE A 51 7.78 -12.27 -3.74
CA PHE A 51 7.37 -10.87 -3.64
C PHE A 51 6.32 -10.67 -2.55
N PHE A 52 5.36 -11.57 -2.39
CA PHE A 52 4.32 -11.44 -1.35
C PHE A 52 4.84 -11.62 0.07
N GLN A 53 5.98 -12.31 0.24
CA GLN A 53 6.63 -12.54 1.53
C GLN A 53 7.64 -11.43 1.87
N ASP A 54 8.56 -11.14 0.94
CA ASP A 54 9.74 -10.30 1.19
C ASP A 54 9.71 -8.95 0.47
N GLY A 55 8.74 -8.76 -0.41
CA GLY A 55 8.66 -7.60 -1.28
C GLY A 55 8.45 -6.30 -0.52
N LYS A 56 8.99 -5.24 -1.09
CA LYS A 56 8.79 -3.88 -0.63
C LYS A 56 8.22 -3.03 -1.75
N MET A 57 7.38 -2.08 -1.39
CA MET A 57 6.84 -1.12 -2.34
C MET A 57 7.04 0.30 -1.85
N PHE A 58 7.10 1.22 -2.81
CA PHE A 58 7.26 2.62 -2.53
C PHE A 58 5.97 3.18 -1.95
N GLY A 59 6.10 3.89 -0.84
CA GLY A 59 4.99 4.46 -0.12
C GLY A 59 5.37 5.71 0.65
N LYS A 60 4.36 6.28 1.30
CA LYS A 60 4.44 7.51 2.08
C LYS A 60 3.98 7.25 3.51
N LEU A 61 4.73 7.74 4.49
CA LEU A 61 4.32 7.83 5.89
C LEU A 61 4.62 9.26 6.39
N GLY A 62 3.57 10.03 6.66
CA GLY A 62 3.66 11.48 6.84
C GLY A 62 4.39 12.09 5.65
N GLU A 63 5.36 12.95 5.88
CA GLU A 63 6.15 13.56 4.80
C GLU A 63 7.29 12.66 4.26
N LYS A 64 7.43 11.43 4.75
CA LYS A 64 8.54 10.54 4.40
C LYS A 64 8.14 9.55 3.32
N TYR A 65 8.87 9.60 2.20
CA TYR A 65 8.76 8.64 1.11
C TYR A 65 9.89 7.62 1.19
N LYS A 66 9.56 6.34 1.12
CA LYS A 66 10.53 5.23 1.08
C LYS A 66 9.87 3.93 0.69
N TYR A 67 10.69 2.89 0.57
CA TYR A 67 10.20 1.52 0.45
C TYR A 67 9.81 0.93 1.81
N PHE A 68 8.62 0.36 1.87
CA PHE A 68 8.09 -0.34 3.03
C PHE A 68 7.79 -1.81 2.67
N PRO A 69 7.88 -2.74 3.63
CA PRO A 69 7.37 -4.09 3.46
C PRO A 69 5.90 -4.06 3.03
N ILE A 70 5.52 -4.94 2.10
CA ILE A 70 4.13 -5.03 1.61
C ILE A 70 3.15 -5.29 2.75
N THR A 71 3.56 -6.09 3.73
CA THR A 71 2.77 -6.45 4.92
C THR A 71 2.47 -5.25 5.83
N GLU A 72 3.24 -4.17 5.72
CA GLU A 72 3.08 -2.93 6.50
C GLU A 72 2.39 -1.81 5.71
N LEU A 73 2.22 -1.99 4.39
CA LEU A 73 1.63 -1.00 3.51
C LEU A 73 0.12 -1.13 3.40
N TYR A 74 -0.52 0.01 3.25
CA TYR A 74 -1.95 0.12 3.03
C TYR A 74 -2.27 0.81 1.71
N TYR A 75 -3.32 0.35 1.04
CA TYR A 75 -3.87 1.03 -0.13
C TYR A 75 -5.18 1.73 0.22
N ILE A 76 -5.29 3.00 -0.15
CA ILE A 76 -6.52 3.78 0.01
C ILE A 76 -7.18 3.95 -1.34
N ASP A 77 -8.35 3.34 -1.50
CA ASP A 77 -9.12 3.44 -2.73
C ASP A 77 -9.99 4.72 -2.77
N ASN A 78 -10.41 5.24 -1.60
CA ASN A 78 -11.40 6.31 -1.45
C ASN A 78 -10.90 7.53 -0.65
N PHE A 79 -11.44 8.72 -0.96
CA PHE A 79 -10.82 10.01 -0.64
C PHE A 79 -11.06 10.57 0.78
N ALA A 80 -12.01 10.04 1.55
CA ALA A 80 -12.59 10.80 2.67
C ALA A 80 -11.64 11.04 3.87
N LEU A 81 -10.52 10.32 4.00
CA LEU A 81 -9.80 10.22 5.28
C LEU A 81 -8.27 10.43 5.22
N LEU A 82 -7.75 10.87 4.08
CA LEU A 82 -6.31 10.84 3.78
C LEU A 82 -5.44 11.69 4.72
N SER A 83 -5.82 12.93 4.97
CA SER A 83 -4.97 13.88 5.71
C SER A 83 -4.69 13.45 7.15
N HIS A 84 -5.61 12.71 7.79
CA HIS A 84 -5.50 12.32 9.19
C HIS A 84 -4.78 10.98 9.37
N ILE A 85 -4.81 10.10 8.37
CA ILE A 85 -4.17 8.77 8.46
C ILE A 85 -2.79 8.71 7.83
N GLU A 86 -2.49 9.61 6.88
CA GLU A 86 -1.17 9.70 6.24
C GLU A 86 -0.04 9.82 7.27
N ALA A 87 -0.27 10.51 8.38
CA ALA A 87 0.73 10.69 9.45
C ALA A 87 1.04 9.40 10.24
N PHE A 88 0.14 8.41 10.23
CA PHE A 88 0.21 7.25 11.12
C PHE A 88 0.43 5.91 10.41
N PHE A 89 0.06 5.81 9.13
CA PHE A 89 0.10 4.55 8.40
C PHE A 89 0.91 4.68 7.12
N PRO A 90 1.79 3.71 6.79
CA PRO A 90 2.45 3.66 5.50
C PRO A 90 1.43 3.41 4.40
N LEU A 91 1.35 4.33 3.44
CA LEU A 91 0.42 4.26 2.32
C LEU A 91 1.17 3.98 1.02
N LEU A 92 0.65 3.05 0.23
CA LEU A 92 1.17 2.75 -1.09
C LEU A 92 1.05 3.98 -2.01
N GLU A 93 2.16 4.36 -2.66
CA GLU A 93 2.19 5.46 -3.62
C GLU A 93 1.67 4.98 -4.98
N LEU A 94 0.35 4.82 -5.06
CA LEU A 94 -0.41 4.44 -6.25
C LEU A 94 -1.63 5.35 -6.38
N ASP A 95 -2.11 5.56 -7.60
CA ASP A 95 -3.36 6.29 -7.81
C ASP A 95 -4.52 5.62 -7.08
N LYS A 96 -5.43 6.46 -6.58
CA LYS A 96 -6.70 6.02 -5.98
C LYS A 96 -7.65 5.50 -7.06
N ARG A 97 -8.75 4.85 -6.65
CA ARG A 97 -9.79 4.31 -7.55
C ARG A 97 -9.24 3.29 -8.54
N ARG A 98 -8.25 2.49 -8.12
CA ARG A 98 -7.72 1.36 -8.91
C ARG A 98 -8.33 0.03 -8.49
N GLY A 99 -9.22 0.05 -7.50
CA GLY A 99 -9.94 -1.11 -6.98
C GLY A 99 -9.10 -1.84 -5.94
N GLY A 100 -9.45 -1.69 -4.67
CA GLY A 100 -8.70 -2.29 -3.55
C GLY A 100 -8.52 -3.81 -3.67
N GLY A 101 -9.51 -4.54 -4.19
CA GLY A 101 -9.39 -5.97 -4.46
C GLY A 101 -8.36 -6.33 -5.53
N LYS A 102 -8.21 -5.48 -6.56
CA LYS A 102 -7.20 -5.66 -7.61
C LYS A 102 -5.80 -5.41 -7.06
N VAL A 103 -5.61 -4.31 -6.34
CA VAL A 103 -4.34 -3.97 -5.69
C VAL A 103 -3.92 -5.09 -4.73
N ARG A 104 -4.85 -5.62 -3.94
CA ARG A 104 -4.60 -6.78 -3.06
C ARG A 104 -4.16 -8.02 -3.85
N ARG A 105 -4.86 -8.37 -4.93
CA ARG A 105 -4.53 -9.56 -5.74
C ARG A 105 -3.15 -9.46 -6.41
N LEU A 106 -2.79 -8.27 -6.89
CA LEU A 106 -1.55 -8.04 -7.62
C LEU A 106 -0.35 -7.87 -6.71
N PHE A 107 -0.53 -7.17 -5.58
CA PHE A 107 0.58 -6.72 -4.77
C PHE A 107 0.59 -7.27 -3.35
N ASN A 108 -0.47 -7.98 -2.93
CA ASN A 108 -0.70 -8.41 -1.55
C ASN A 108 -0.74 -7.25 -0.53
N VAL A 109 -0.88 -6.00 -1.01
CA VAL A 109 -1.06 -4.81 -0.17
C VAL A 109 -2.49 -4.76 0.34
N LYS A 110 -2.66 -4.54 1.65
CA LYS A 110 -3.99 -4.52 2.27
C LYS A 110 -4.73 -3.22 1.91
N PRO A 111 -5.92 -3.29 1.31
CA PRO A 111 -6.77 -2.11 1.18
C PRO A 111 -7.33 -1.73 2.55
N MET A 112 -7.37 -0.44 2.87
CA MET A 112 -8.09 0.05 4.06
C MET A 112 -9.53 0.38 3.71
N THR A 113 -10.46 -0.12 4.52
CA THR A 113 -11.86 0.31 4.45
C THR A 113 -12.10 1.56 5.31
N ALA A 114 -13.21 2.26 5.07
CA ALA A 114 -13.58 3.44 5.85
C ALA A 114 -13.80 3.08 7.33
N GLU A 115 -14.37 1.91 7.61
CA GLU A 115 -14.62 1.38 8.95
C GLU A 115 -13.30 1.11 9.69
N GLU A 116 -12.34 0.45 9.02
CA GLU A 116 -11.03 0.16 9.61
C GLU A 116 -10.25 1.45 9.92
N ILE A 117 -10.36 2.46 9.05
CA ILE A 117 -9.78 3.77 9.29
C ILE A 117 -10.42 4.41 10.53
N GLY A 118 -11.75 4.43 10.61
CA GLY A 118 -12.48 5.02 11.74
C GLY A 118 -12.13 4.35 13.08
N ALA A 119 -12.07 3.02 13.11
CA ALA A 119 -11.68 2.27 14.31
C ALA A 119 -10.23 2.58 14.73
N ARG A 120 -9.30 2.63 13.78
CA ARG A 120 -7.88 2.89 14.08
C ARG A 120 -7.62 4.31 14.53
N LEU A 121 -8.31 5.30 13.97
CA LEU A 121 -8.23 6.70 14.42
C LEU A 121 -8.73 6.84 15.86
N ARG A 122 -9.80 6.14 16.25
CA ARG A 122 -10.30 6.14 17.64
C ARG A 122 -9.29 5.57 18.62
N VAL A 123 -8.67 4.43 18.29
CA VAL A 123 -7.62 3.82 19.12
C VAL A 123 -6.42 4.76 19.26
N LYS A 124 -5.94 5.35 18.15
CA LYS A 124 -4.81 6.28 18.18
C LYS A 124 -5.10 7.56 18.97
N HIS A 125 -6.32 8.09 18.90
CA HIS A 125 -6.71 9.25 19.71
C HIS A 125 -6.72 8.90 21.21
N HIS A 126 -7.20 7.71 21.59
CA HIS A 126 -7.16 7.24 22.97
C HIS A 126 -5.73 7.03 23.49
N GLU A 127 -4.83 6.46 22.67
CA GLU A 127 -3.40 6.31 23.01
C GLU A 127 -2.71 7.67 23.24
N LEU A 128 -3.07 8.71 22.49
CA LEU A 128 -2.49 10.05 22.62
C LEU A 128 -3.08 10.87 23.79
N HIS A 129 -4.33 10.60 24.16
CA HIS A 129 -5.05 11.30 25.23
C HIS A 129 -5.77 10.33 26.18
N PRO A 130 -5.04 9.56 27.01
CA PRO A 130 -5.63 8.57 27.90
C PRO A 130 -6.49 9.17 29.03
N GLY A 131 -6.47 10.50 29.23
CA GLY A 131 -7.11 11.18 30.36
C GLY A 131 -8.39 11.98 30.06
N ALA A 132 -8.87 12.04 28.82
CA ALA A 132 -10.04 12.87 28.50
C ALA A 132 -11.40 12.24 28.90
N ASP A 133 -11.47 10.91 29.04
CA ASP A 133 -12.71 10.20 29.42
C ASP A 133 -12.86 10.02 30.95
N ALA A 134 -11.88 10.47 31.75
CA ALA A 134 -11.88 10.26 33.21
C ALA A 134 -12.51 11.43 34.03
N LEU A 135 -13.05 12.46 33.39
CA LEU A 135 -13.55 13.67 34.07
C LEU A 135 -15.06 13.96 33.87
N GLN A 136 -15.88 12.93 33.64
CA GLN A 136 -17.35 13.06 33.69
C GLN A 136 -18.01 12.46 34.94
N HIS A 137 -17.23 12.14 35.98
CA HIS A 137 -17.76 11.75 37.28
C HIS A 137 -17.15 12.59 38.39
N TYR A 138 -17.58 13.84 38.52
CA TYR A 138 -17.60 14.60 39.78
C TYR A 138 -18.79 15.54 39.78
#